data_AF-D0LN30-F1
#
_entry.id   AF-D0LN30-F1
#
_cell.length_a   1.000
_cell.length_b   1.000
_cell.length_c   1.000
_cell.angle_alpha   90.00
_cell.angle_beta   90.00
_cell.angle_gamma   90.00
#
_symmetry.space_group_name_H-M   'P 1'
#
loop_
_entity.id
_entity.type
_entity.pdbx_description
1 polymer ?
#
loop_
_entity_poly.entity_id
_entity_poly.type
_entity_poly.pdbx_seq_one_letter_code
_entity_poly.pdbx_strand_id
1 'polypeptide(L)'
;MSADTWRIPPSTLRLLGELRAPVAVLLRHSVREGQPSRDVGYTLPITETGTRLAEALGAYLGERLRTLRTSPLPRCTQTAAALRAGAGVDIPITNDPMLGDPGAFVIDGRRAASNWQERGHESVMHHLVNGEGALPGMADPEAAARFLVQHMLGIVDDLPGVHVFVSHDALVMPTAARLLGTPMRTEDWPWYLEGAYFWREAGQVHVAYRERRTCLERVALCSLKEREVIDFARREVARTIGLNCKARFFLAGGAFKSLLTGRPPRDLDVWAPSSQDREMLRNELMSRGAHILEERPFAEAFEIDGRVVELPHAVAPTTLEERLARFDIALSAVGVEHQPGDQWRAVVAPRVHTSIERREILLLEPLANWKYALATLERVRRYADELGYAVPASAESEVWRIFDAQPAEMKHGMVERYQRAASGGYGVLEEVARRLR
;
A
#
# COMPACT_ATOMS: atom_id res chain seq x y z
N MET A 1 26.26 15.59 -23.32
CA MET A 1 27.08 15.97 -22.14
C MET A 1 28.28 15.04 -22.09
N SER A 2 29.51 15.56 -22.10
CA SER A 2 30.73 14.74 -22.00
C SER A 2 30.83 14.08 -20.61
N ALA A 3 31.63 13.02 -20.51
CA ALA A 3 31.72 12.13 -19.34
C ALA A 3 32.24 12.79 -18.03
N ASP A 4 32.68 14.06 -18.07
CA ASP A 4 33.48 14.70 -17.01
C ASP A 4 32.73 15.59 -16.00
N THR A 5 31.40 15.59 -15.95
CA THR A 5 30.66 16.53 -15.04
C THR A 5 29.55 15.91 -14.19
N TRP A 6 29.46 14.59 -14.07
CA TRP A 6 28.51 13.99 -13.13
C TRP A 6 28.99 14.10 -11.68
N ARG A 7 28.12 14.60 -10.79
CA ARG A 7 28.36 14.74 -9.36
C ARG A 7 27.11 14.37 -8.55
N ILE A 8 27.30 14.00 -7.29
CA ILE A 8 26.18 13.87 -6.34
C ILE A 8 25.54 15.25 -6.17
N PRO A 9 24.21 15.39 -6.29
CA PRO A 9 23.54 16.68 -6.12
C PRO A 9 23.83 17.29 -4.73
N PRO A 10 24.24 18.57 -4.64
CA PRO A 10 24.53 19.21 -3.34
C PRO A 10 23.34 19.19 -2.38
N SER A 11 22.12 19.32 -2.91
CA SER A 11 20.85 19.16 -2.19
C SER A 11 20.77 17.83 -1.43
N THR A 12 21.26 16.76 -2.05
CA THR A 12 21.22 15.41 -1.49
C THR A 12 22.18 15.27 -0.31
N LEU A 13 23.42 15.71 -0.48
CA LEU A 13 24.40 15.68 0.61
C LEU A 13 23.96 16.56 1.79
N ARG A 14 23.43 17.76 1.51
CA ARG A 14 22.94 18.66 2.56
C ARG A 14 21.80 18.03 3.35
N LEU A 15 20.73 17.58 2.69
CA LEU A 15 19.56 17.00 3.37
C LEU A 15 19.94 15.75 4.17
N LEU A 16 20.78 14.87 3.62
CA LEU A 16 21.30 13.73 4.35
C LEU A 16 22.19 14.12 5.53
N GLY A 17 22.96 15.21 5.44
CA GLY A 17 23.79 15.71 6.53
C GLY A 17 23.00 16.32 7.69
N GLU A 18 21.86 16.94 7.39
CA GLU A 18 21.01 17.64 8.37
C GLU A 18 20.04 16.71 9.12
N LEU A 19 19.43 15.74 8.42
CA LEU A 19 18.36 14.91 8.99
C LEU A 19 18.89 13.86 9.97
N ARG A 20 18.32 13.85 11.19
CA ARG A 20 18.67 12.92 12.27
C ARG A 20 17.58 11.90 12.60
N ALA A 21 16.32 12.21 12.29
CA ALA A 21 15.19 11.28 12.43
C ALA A 21 15.33 10.07 11.49
N PRO A 22 14.66 8.93 11.78
CA PRO A 22 14.39 7.88 10.80
C PRO A 22 13.83 8.49 9.51
N VAL A 23 14.56 8.36 8.39
CA VAL A 23 14.19 9.00 7.12
C VAL A 23 14.11 8.00 5.98
N ALA A 24 12.98 8.02 5.27
CA ALA A 24 12.83 7.37 3.97
C ALA A 24 13.34 8.30 2.86
N VAL A 25 14.21 7.77 1.99
CA VAL A 25 14.75 8.51 0.84
C VAL A 25 14.35 7.78 -0.44
N LEU A 26 13.43 8.37 -1.19
CA LEU A 26 13.10 7.92 -2.55
C LEU A 26 14.14 8.51 -3.50
N LEU A 27 15.06 7.68 -3.96
CA LEU A 27 16.27 8.07 -4.67
C LEU A 27 16.22 7.66 -6.14
N ARG A 28 16.54 8.56 -7.07
CA ARG A 28 16.75 8.16 -8.47
C ARG A 28 18.01 7.32 -8.59
N HIS A 29 17.95 6.25 -9.39
CA HIS A 29 19.13 5.44 -9.72
C HIS A 29 20.31 6.30 -10.24
N SER A 30 21.52 5.74 -10.21
CA SER A 30 22.73 6.43 -10.65
C SER A 30 22.84 6.53 -12.18
N VAL A 31 23.89 7.22 -12.64
CA VAL A 31 24.16 7.51 -14.05
C VAL A 31 24.17 6.24 -14.89
N ARG A 32 23.46 6.26 -16.01
CA ARG A 32 23.46 5.23 -17.06
C ARG A 32 23.83 5.84 -18.41
N GLU A 33 24.20 5.01 -19.37
CA GLU A 33 24.47 5.48 -20.73
C GLU A 33 23.23 6.10 -21.39
N GLY A 34 23.49 7.07 -22.27
CA GLY A 34 22.47 7.69 -23.12
C GLY A 34 21.94 6.68 -24.13
N GLN A 35 20.64 6.74 -24.40
CA GLN A 35 19.95 5.76 -25.22
C GLN A 35 20.07 6.08 -26.72
N PRO A 36 20.34 5.10 -27.61
CA PRO A 36 19.93 5.18 -29.01
C PRO A 36 18.40 5.08 -29.06
N SER A 37 17.75 6.06 -29.70
CA SER A 37 16.31 6.32 -29.58
C SER A 37 15.40 5.11 -29.87
N ARG A 38 14.32 5.00 -29.07
CA ARG A 38 13.06 4.21 -29.24
C ARG A 38 12.77 3.04 -28.28
N ASP A 39 13.65 2.70 -27.34
CA ASP A 39 13.31 1.71 -26.30
C ASP A 39 12.94 2.40 -24.96
N VAL A 40 12.26 1.73 -24.03
CA VAL A 40 12.03 2.24 -22.65
C VAL A 40 13.22 1.98 -21.72
N GLY A 41 14.32 1.40 -22.26
CA GLY A 41 15.61 1.29 -21.57
C GLY A 41 15.59 0.37 -20.36
N TYR A 42 14.71 -0.64 -20.36
CA TYR A 42 14.47 -1.54 -19.22
C TYR A 42 15.72 -2.28 -18.73
N THR A 43 16.69 -2.54 -19.60
CA THR A 43 17.85 -3.41 -19.31
C THR A 43 19.18 -2.66 -19.16
N LEU A 44 19.20 -1.33 -19.30
CA LEU A 44 20.45 -0.58 -19.29
C LEU A 44 21.06 -0.52 -17.88
N PRO A 45 22.33 -0.97 -17.70
CA PRO A 45 23.02 -0.88 -16.41
C PRO A 45 23.48 0.56 -16.12
N ILE A 46 23.92 0.80 -14.88
CA ILE A 46 24.65 2.03 -14.54
C ILE A 46 26.06 2.01 -15.14
N THR A 47 26.63 3.18 -15.42
CA THR A 47 28.01 3.30 -15.91
C THR A 47 29.02 3.12 -14.78
N GLU A 48 30.30 3.03 -15.12
CA GLU A 48 31.39 3.07 -14.13
C GLU A 48 31.37 4.38 -13.31
N THR A 49 31.15 5.53 -13.97
CA THR A 49 30.92 6.82 -13.29
C THR A 49 29.70 6.75 -12.37
N GLY A 50 28.62 6.11 -12.80
CA GLY A 50 27.43 5.89 -11.98
C GLY A 50 27.73 5.05 -10.74
N THR A 51 28.53 3.99 -10.89
CA THR A 51 28.97 3.12 -9.80
C THR A 51 29.79 3.89 -8.78
N ARG A 52 30.84 4.59 -9.21
CA ARG A 52 31.70 5.42 -8.36
C ARG A 52 30.93 6.49 -7.58
N LEU A 53 29.95 7.15 -8.22
CA LEU A 53 29.13 8.15 -7.56
C LEU A 53 28.20 7.54 -6.50
N ALA A 54 27.62 6.38 -6.79
CA ALA A 54 26.77 5.66 -5.84
C ALA A 54 27.58 5.11 -4.65
N GLU A 55 28.79 4.60 -4.89
CA GLU A 55 29.73 4.22 -3.82
C GLU A 55 30.13 5.42 -2.96
N ALA A 56 30.44 6.57 -3.57
CA ALA A 56 30.76 7.79 -2.83
C ALA A 56 29.57 8.26 -1.96
N LEU A 57 28.33 8.16 -2.47
CA LEU A 57 27.14 8.45 -1.67
C LEU A 57 26.96 7.42 -0.54
N GLY A 58 27.23 6.14 -0.80
CA GLY A 58 27.25 5.09 0.20
C GLY A 58 28.24 5.40 1.32
N ALA A 59 29.48 5.73 0.98
CA ALA A 59 30.53 6.10 1.92
C ALA A 59 30.13 7.32 2.77
N TYR A 60 29.43 8.30 2.18
CA TYR A 60 28.89 9.44 2.93
C TYR A 60 27.82 9.04 3.95
N LEU A 61 27.01 8.02 3.66
CA LEU A 61 26.00 7.49 4.59
C LEU A 61 26.63 6.63 5.69
N GLY A 62 27.60 5.78 5.35
CA GLY A 62 28.23 4.83 6.26
C GLY A 62 27.20 3.99 7.03
N GLU A 63 27.42 3.82 8.34
CA GLU A 63 26.53 3.05 9.22
C GLU A 63 25.12 3.64 9.36
N ARG A 64 24.87 4.87 8.90
CA ARG A 64 23.52 5.44 8.89
C ARG A 64 22.65 4.77 7.84
N LEU A 65 23.21 4.11 6.83
CA LEU A 65 22.42 3.35 5.86
C LEU A 65 21.84 2.10 6.52
N ARG A 66 20.52 2.08 6.76
CA ARG A 66 19.84 1.01 7.51
C ARG A 66 19.15 -0.02 6.64
N THR A 67 18.48 0.43 5.59
CA THR A 67 17.77 -0.49 4.68
C THR A 67 17.95 -0.04 3.24
N LEU A 68 18.03 -1.02 2.33
CA LEU A 68 18.05 -0.80 0.89
C LEU A 68 16.89 -1.53 0.23
N ARG A 69 16.04 -0.77 -0.44
CA ARG A 69 14.97 -1.27 -1.28
C ARG A 69 15.10 -0.71 -2.68
N THR A 70 14.67 -1.48 -3.67
CA THR A 70 14.91 -1.13 -5.07
C THR A 70 13.78 -1.59 -5.97
N SER A 71 13.50 -0.78 -7.00
CA SER A 71 12.84 -1.26 -8.21
C SER A 71 13.57 -2.50 -8.75
N PRO A 72 12.89 -3.48 -9.36
CA PRO A 72 13.52 -4.68 -9.90
C PRO A 72 14.37 -4.40 -11.15
N LEU A 73 14.35 -3.18 -11.69
CA LEU A 73 15.14 -2.84 -12.88
C LEU A 73 16.65 -2.81 -12.58
N PRO A 74 17.50 -3.34 -13.48
CA PRO A 74 18.94 -3.53 -13.23
C PRO A 74 19.68 -2.28 -12.73
N ARG A 75 19.41 -1.10 -13.31
CA ARG A 75 20.04 0.15 -12.88
C ARG A 75 19.76 0.51 -11.42
N CYS A 76 18.58 0.19 -10.90
CA CYS A 76 18.22 0.47 -9.51
C CYS A 76 18.90 -0.53 -8.58
N THR A 77 18.88 -1.82 -8.92
CA THR A 77 19.53 -2.86 -8.12
C THR A 77 21.05 -2.67 -8.06
N GLN A 78 21.69 -2.29 -9.18
CA GLN A 78 23.12 -1.95 -9.24
C GLN A 78 23.45 -0.69 -8.44
N THR A 79 22.60 0.34 -8.49
CA THR A 79 22.80 1.54 -7.66
C THR A 79 22.73 1.19 -6.17
N ALA A 80 21.77 0.34 -5.76
CA ALA A 80 21.67 -0.13 -4.38
C ALA A 80 22.91 -0.96 -3.96
N ALA A 81 23.43 -1.81 -4.86
CA ALA A 81 24.65 -2.58 -4.61
C ALA A 81 25.87 -1.68 -4.41
N ALA A 82 26.03 -0.65 -5.24
CA ALA A 82 27.10 0.34 -5.12
C ALA A 82 26.97 1.17 -3.83
N LEU A 83 25.75 1.60 -3.45
CA LEU A 83 25.50 2.27 -2.17
C LEU A 83 25.93 1.40 -0.98
N ARG A 84 25.55 0.12 -0.98
CA ARG A 84 25.93 -0.83 0.07
C ARG A 84 27.44 -1.00 0.17
N ALA A 85 28.09 -1.20 -0.98
CA ALA A 85 29.54 -1.39 -1.06
C ALA A 85 30.29 -0.16 -0.53
N GLY A 86 29.90 1.04 -0.98
CA GLY A 86 30.50 2.29 -0.52
C GLY A 86 30.27 2.56 0.97
N ALA A 87 29.09 2.21 1.50
CA ALA A 87 28.77 2.38 2.91
C ALA A 87 29.53 1.40 3.82
N GLY A 88 30.09 0.31 3.28
CA GLY A 88 30.78 -0.71 4.07
C GLY A 88 29.86 -1.49 5.02
N VAL A 89 28.56 -1.59 4.69
CA VAL A 89 27.55 -2.27 5.52
C VAL A 89 27.09 -3.57 4.85
N ASP A 90 26.79 -4.59 5.64
CA ASP A 90 26.20 -5.84 5.17
C ASP A 90 24.70 -5.88 5.47
N ILE A 91 23.92 -5.25 4.60
CA ILE A 91 22.45 -5.23 4.66
C ILE A 91 21.84 -5.86 3.40
N PRO A 92 20.65 -6.49 3.50
CA PRO A 92 19.98 -7.04 2.33
C PRO A 92 19.50 -5.94 1.38
N ILE A 93 19.55 -6.22 0.07
CA ILE A 93 18.92 -5.41 -0.98
C ILE A 93 17.62 -6.10 -1.33
N THR A 94 16.50 -5.48 -0.98
CA THR A 94 15.18 -6.07 -1.16
C THR A 94 14.48 -5.44 -2.38
N ASN A 95 14.08 -6.28 -3.34
CA ASN A 95 13.23 -5.82 -4.43
C ASN A 95 11.86 -5.40 -3.89
N ASP A 96 11.42 -4.22 -4.29
CA ASP A 96 10.14 -3.65 -3.87
C ASP A 96 9.32 -3.26 -5.10
N PRO A 97 8.28 -4.03 -5.45
CA PRO A 97 7.43 -3.74 -6.61
C PRO A 97 6.77 -2.36 -6.55
N MET A 98 6.61 -1.76 -5.36
CA MET A 98 6.05 -0.42 -5.24
C MET A 98 6.94 0.65 -5.89
N LEU A 99 8.22 0.36 -6.11
CA LEU A 99 9.21 1.24 -6.75
C LEU A 99 9.23 1.13 -8.29
N GLY A 100 8.23 0.45 -8.89
CA GLY A 100 8.06 0.12 -10.32
C GLY A 100 8.43 -1.35 -10.59
N ASP A 101 8.05 -2.06 -11.64
CA ASP A 101 7.12 -1.86 -12.76
C ASP A 101 6.43 -3.23 -13.02
N PRO A 102 5.10 -3.39 -12.82
CA PRO A 102 4.14 -2.43 -12.27
C PRO A 102 4.44 -2.06 -10.81
N GLY A 103 3.85 -0.96 -10.30
CA GLY A 103 4.15 -0.42 -8.97
C GLY A 103 3.16 0.64 -8.51
N ALA A 104 3.59 1.61 -7.69
CA ALA A 104 2.69 2.62 -7.11
C ALA A 104 1.89 3.40 -8.17
N PHE A 105 2.57 3.82 -9.24
CA PHE A 105 2.03 4.67 -10.31
C PHE A 105 1.56 3.90 -11.55
N VAL A 106 2.04 2.66 -11.76
CA VAL A 106 1.72 1.83 -12.92
C VAL A 106 0.89 0.63 -12.46
N ILE A 107 -0.35 0.57 -12.91
CA ILE A 107 -1.30 -0.51 -12.57
C ILE A 107 -1.29 -1.59 -13.65
N ASP A 108 -1.30 -1.18 -14.93
CA ASP A 108 -1.23 -2.06 -16.10
C ASP A 108 -0.06 -1.61 -16.97
N GLY A 109 1.02 -2.38 -16.96
CA GLY A 109 2.25 -2.05 -17.68
C GLY A 109 2.04 -1.88 -19.19
N ARG A 110 1.13 -2.64 -19.83
CA ARG A 110 0.89 -2.53 -21.28
C ARG A 110 0.20 -1.23 -21.62
N ARG A 111 -0.88 -0.89 -20.89
CA ARG A 111 -1.61 0.38 -21.08
C ARG A 111 -0.77 1.57 -20.65
N ALA A 112 0.03 1.44 -19.60
CA ALA A 112 0.94 2.49 -19.17
C ALA A 112 2.00 2.78 -20.23
N ALA A 113 2.63 1.74 -20.80
CA ALA A 113 3.67 1.88 -21.82
C ALA A 113 3.20 2.63 -23.07
N SER A 114 1.94 2.47 -23.49
CA SER A 114 1.42 3.21 -24.65
C SER A 114 1.43 4.72 -24.43
N ASN A 115 1.27 5.21 -23.19
CA ASN A 115 1.38 6.65 -22.90
C ASN A 115 2.79 7.20 -23.23
N TRP A 116 3.84 6.46 -22.88
CA TRP A 116 5.22 6.87 -23.21
C TRP A 116 5.50 6.79 -24.72
N GLN A 117 4.94 5.79 -25.40
CA GLN A 117 5.09 5.64 -26.87
C GLN A 117 4.38 6.75 -27.63
N GLU A 118 3.16 7.11 -27.23
CA GLU A 118 2.32 8.08 -27.93
C GLU A 118 2.70 9.53 -27.62
N ARG A 119 3.07 9.84 -26.37
CA ARG A 119 3.22 11.22 -25.88
C ARG A 119 4.65 11.60 -25.53
N GLY A 120 5.55 10.62 -25.44
CA GLY A 120 6.92 10.81 -25.00
C GLY A 120 7.06 10.96 -23.48
N HIS A 121 8.28 10.73 -22.98
CA HIS A 121 8.58 10.75 -21.54
C HIS A 121 8.24 12.08 -20.87
N GLU A 122 8.53 13.21 -21.53
CA GLU A 122 8.31 14.53 -20.94
C GLU A 122 6.82 14.85 -20.73
N SER A 123 5.96 14.50 -21.69
CA SER A 123 4.52 14.70 -21.54
C SER A 123 3.94 13.86 -20.41
N VAL A 124 4.37 12.60 -20.30
CA VAL A 124 3.95 11.71 -19.20
C VAL A 124 4.43 12.26 -17.85
N MET A 125 5.69 12.67 -17.74
CA MET A 125 6.23 13.30 -16.54
C MET A 125 5.44 14.55 -16.14
N HIS A 126 5.15 15.43 -17.09
CA HIS A 126 4.36 16.63 -16.83
C HIS A 126 2.96 16.27 -16.29
N HIS A 127 2.31 15.25 -16.85
CA HIS A 127 1.01 14.78 -16.35
C HIS A 127 1.11 14.21 -14.93
N LEU A 128 2.10 13.36 -14.65
CA LEU A 128 2.28 12.79 -13.32
C LEU A 128 2.57 13.85 -12.26
N VAL A 129 3.30 14.89 -12.62
CA VAL A 129 3.68 15.98 -11.71
C VAL A 129 2.54 16.99 -11.51
N ASN A 130 1.93 17.48 -12.59
CA ASN A 130 1.01 18.63 -12.56
C ASN A 130 -0.42 18.31 -13.06
N GLY A 131 -0.63 17.19 -13.73
CA GLY A 131 -1.93 16.84 -14.34
C GLY A 131 -2.98 16.41 -13.33
N GLU A 132 -4.23 16.35 -13.78
CA GLU A 132 -5.33 15.80 -12.99
C GLU A 132 -5.67 14.38 -13.44
N GLY A 133 -6.00 13.52 -12.48
CA GLY A 133 -6.46 12.16 -12.74
C GLY A 133 -5.40 11.21 -13.28
N ALA A 134 -5.81 9.95 -13.43
CA ALA A 134 -4.99 8.87 -13.93
C ALA A 134 -4.92 8.86 -15.47
N LEU A 135 -3.73 8.57 -16.01
CA LEU A 135 -3.59 8.13 -17.41
C LEU A 135 -4.03 6.66 -17.55
N PRO A 136 -4.40 6.20 -18.76
CA PRO A 136 -4.71 4.79 -19.00
C PRO A 136 -3.61 3.85 -18.49
N GLY A 137 -3.99 2.87 -17.66
CA GLY A 137 -3.05 1.91 -17.05
C GLY A 137 -2.23 2.43 -15.88
N MET A 138 -2.44 3.69 -15.47
CA MET A 138 -1.75 4.33 -14.36
C MET A 138 -2.70 4.56 -13.18
N ALA A 139 -2.14 4.76 -11.99
CA ALA A 139 -2.88 5.21 -10.82
C ALA A 139 -3.04 6.74 -10.82
N ASP A 140 -3.99 7.27 -10.04
CA ASP A 140 -4.04 8.72 -9.79
C ASP A 140 -2.72 9.14 -9.13
N PRO A 141 -2.02 10.15 -9.67
CA PRO A 141 -0.68 10.48 -9.17
C PRO A 141 -0.66 10.96 -7.71
N GLU A 142 -1.72 11.62 -7.23
CA GLU A 142 -1.80 12.10 -5.87
C GLU A 142 -2.05 10.95 -4.89
N ALA A 143 -2.98 10.06 -5.21
CA ALA A 143 -3.22 8.85 -4.44
C ALA A 143 -1.99 7.90 -4.43
N ALA A 144 -1.33 7.74 -5.58
CA ALA A 144 -0.12 6.95 -5.71
C ALA A 144 1.05 7.49 -4.88
N ALA A 145 1.28 8.81 -4.91
CA ALA A 145 2.34 9.46 -4.12
C ALA A 145 2.12 9.26 -2.62
N ARG A 146 0.90 9.50 -2.13
CA ARG A 146 0.54 9.28 -0.72
C ARG A 146 0.72 7.83 -0.30
N PHE A 147 0.22 6.90 -1.11
CA PHE A 147 0.34 5.48 -0.80
C PHE A 147 1.80 5.01 -0.81
N LEU A 148 2.61 5.46 -1.77
CA LEU A 148 4.03 5.13 -1.82
C LEU A 148 4.78 5.63 -0.59
N VAL A 149 4.54 6.88 -0.16
CA VAL A 149 5.19 7.40 1.04
C VAL A 149 4.67 6.72 2.30
N GLN A 150 3.37 6.44 2.39
CA GLN A 150 2.83 5.67 3.51
C GLN A 150 3.49 4.28 3.59
N HIS A 151 3.68 3.63 2.45
CA HIS A 151 4.38 2.35 2.35
C HIS A 151 5.84 2.43 2.79
N MET A 152 6.59 3.43 2.30
CA MET A 152 7.98 3.63 2.69
C MET A 152 8.09 3.91 4.20
N LEU A 153 7.25 4.78 4.76
CA LEU A 153 7.25 5.09 6.19
C LEU A 153 6.83 3.89 7.04
N GLY A 154 5.92 3.04 6.57
CA GLY A 154 5.56 1.79 7.25
C GLY A 154 6.68 0.74 7.29
N ILE A 155 7.67 0.87 6.39
CA ILE A 155 8.90 0.06 6.38
C ILE A 155 9.98 0.67 7.27
N VAL A 156 10.13 2.00 7.23
CA VAL A 156 11.07 2.72 8.10
C VAL A 156 10.69 2.51 9.57
N ASP A 157 9.39 2.59 9.85
CA ASP A 157 8.83 2.57 11.20
C ASP A 157 9.57 3.59 12.09
N ASP A 158 10.01 3.21 13.28
CA ASP A 158 10.81 4.04 14.17
C ASP A 158 12.32 3.69 14.13
N LEU A 159 12.79 2.91 13.14
CA LEU A 159 14.19 2.45 13.10
C LEU A 159 15.16 3.61 12.79
N PRO A 160 16.11 3.97 13.67
CA PRO A 160 16.98 5.13 13.43
C PRO A 160 17.98 4.95 12.30
N GLY A 161 17.92 5.87 11.33
CA GLY A 161 18.89 6.01 10.25
C GLY A 161 18.25 6.40 8.92
N VAL A 162 18.99 6.13 7.84
CA VAL A 162 18.59 6.45 6.46
C VAL A 162 18.17 5.16 5.75
N HIS A 163 16.95 5.17 5.24
CA HIS A 163 16.33 4.06 4.52
C HIS A 163 16.18 4.46 3.06
N VAL A 164 16.96 3.82 2.18
CA VAL A 164 17.02 4.23 0.77
C VAL A 164 16.14 3.32 -0.08
N PHE A 165 15.28 3.94 -0.87
CA PHE A 165 14.37 3.34 -1.83
C PHE A 165 14.77 3.79 -3.24
N VAL A 166 15.52 2.95 -3.95
CA VAL A 166 16.06 3.28 -5.28
C VAL A 166 15.01 3.05 -6.37
N SER A 167 14.72 4.09 -7.14
CA SER A 167 13.72 4.06 -8.21
C SER A 167 14.13 5.00 -9.37
N HIS A 168 13.16 5.60 -10.05
CA HIS A 168 13.30 6.37 -11.27
C HIS A 168 12.85 7.82 -11.07
N ASP A 169 13.21 8.70 -12.00
CA ASP A 169 12.69 10.06 -12.07
C ASP A 169 11.14 10.09 -12.05
N ALA A 170 10.51 9.18 -12.80
CA ALA A 170 9.06 9.02 -12.88
C ALA A 170 8.36 8.59 -11.58
N LEU A 171 9.10 8.29 -10.51
CA LEU A 171 8.55 8.09 -9.17
C LEU A 171 8.99 9.21 -8.21
N VAL A 172 10.28 9.56 -8.23
CA VAL A 172 10.85 10.61 -7.34
C VAL A 172 10.13 11.93 -7.57
N MET A 173 10.03 12.36 -8.82
CA MET A 173 9.53 13.69 -9.19
C MET A 173 8.03 13.81 -8.88
N PRO A 174 7.14 12.93 -9.37
CA PRO A 174 5.71 13.05 -9.07
C PRO A 174 5.44 12.93 -7.57
N THR A 175 6.12 12.04 -6.85
CA THR A 175 5.92 11.88 -5.40
C THR A 175 6.28 13.15 -4.64
N ALA A 176 7.43 13.76 -4.95
CA ALA A 176 7.84 15.02 -4.34
C ALA A 176 6.84 16.14 -4.66
N ALA A 177 6.45 16.31 -5.93
CA ALA A 177 5.55 17.37 -6.37
C ALA A 177 4.17 17.29 -5.72
N ARG A 178 3.56 16.11 -5.71
CA ARG A 178 2.22 15.90 -5.17
C ARG A 178 2.15 16.15 -3.66
N LEU A 179 3.19 15.77 -2.91
CA LEU A 179 3.20 15.95 -1.47
C LEU A 179 3.70 17.33 -1.02
N LEU A 180 4.54 17.99 -1.80
CA LEU A 180 4.90 19.39 -1.56
C LEU A 180 3.75 20.35 -1.89
N GLY A 181 2.80 19.93 -2.74
CA GLY A 181 1.65 20.75 -3.13
C GLY A 181 2.00 21.94 -4.04
N THR A 182 3.21 21.95 -4.59
CA THR A 182 3.70 23.01 -5.47
C THR A 182 3.91 22.47 -6.89
N PRO A 183 3.41 23.14 -7.94
CA PRO A 183 3.73 22.80 -9.31
C PRO A 183 5.25 22.76 -9.52
N MET A 184 5.72 21.80 -10.31
CA MET A 184 7.14 21.65 -10.62
C MET A 184 7.38 21.67 -12.13
N ARG A 185 8.51 22.25 -12.53
CA ARG A 185 8.90 22.44 -13.94
C ARG A 185 9.96 21.41 -14.35
N THR A 186 10.32 21.38 -15.63
CA THR A 186 11.33 20.44 -16.15
C THR A 186 12.70 20.63 -15.48
N GLU A 187 13.05 21.86 -15.08
CA GLU A 187 14.30 22.15 -14.35
C GLU A 187 14.30 21.60 -12.91
N ASP A 188 13.10 21.30 -12.38
CA ASP A 188 12.95 20.67 -11.08
C ASP A 188 13.21 19.17 -11.10
N TRP A 189 13.28 18.55 -12.29
CA TRP A 189 13.40 17.10 -12.40
C TRP A 189 14.69 16.59 -11.75
N PRO A 190 14.63 15.42 -11.09
CA PRO A 190 15.71 14.93 -10.27
C PRO A 190 16.91 14.57 -11.11
N TRP A 191 18.09 15.02 -10.69
CA TRP A 191 19.34 14.51 -11.23
C TRP A 191 19.57 13.05 -10.80
N TYR A 192 20.52 12.36 -11.40
CA TYR A 192 20.93 11.05 -10.91
C TYR A 192 21.40 11.17 -9.46
N LEU A 193 21.02 10.19 -8.62
CA LEU A 193 21.21 10.22 -7.17
C LEU A 193 20.58 11.43 -6.46
N GLU A 194 19.62 12.14 -7.09
CA GLU A 194 18.77 13.08 -6.37
C GLU A 194 17.56 12.33 -5.78
N GLY A 195 17.15 12.74 -4.58
CA GLY A 195 16.06 12.07 -3.86
C GLY A 195 15.08 13.03 -3.19
N ALA A 196 13.91 12.49 -2.88
CA ALA A 196 12.91 13.09 -2.01
C ALA A 196 12.94 12.40 -0.64
N TYR A 197 12.71 13.17 0.42
CA TYR A 197 12.93 12.76 1.81
C TYR A 197 11.63 12.83 2.59
N PHE A 198 11.35 11.79 3.37
CA PHE A 198 10.13 11.67 4.15
C PHE A 198 10.44 11.14 5.55
N TRP A 199 9.93 11.78 6.59
CA TRP A 199 10.08 11.31 7.97
C TRP A 199 8.86 11.66 8.81
N ARG A 200 8.70 10.98 9.94
CA ARG A 200 7.69 11.28 10.95
C ARG A 200 8.34 12.04 12.11
N GLU A 201 7.69 13.11 12.54
CA GLU A 201 8.10 13.88 13.71
C GLU A 201 6.87 14.55 14.31
N ALA A 202 6.72 14.50 15.65
CA ALA A 202 5.61 15.13 16.37
C ALA A 202 4.19 14.83 15.82
N GLY A 203 3.96 13.61 15.30
CA GLY A 203 2.65 13.23 14.74
C GLY A 203 2.37 13.82 13.36
N GLN A 204 3.37 14.33 12.66
CA GLN A 204 3.29 14.89 11.33
C GLN A 204 4.21 14.14 10.37
N VAL A 205 3.92 14.22 9.06
CA VAL A 205 4.80 13.69 8.01
C VAL A 205 5.48 14.86 7.33
N HIS A 206 6.80 14.90 7.44
CA HIS A 206 7.61 15.91 6.80
C HIS A 206 8.07 15.44 5.43
N VAL A 207 8.14 16.39 4.49
CA VAL A 207 8.54 16.14 3.11
C VAL A 207 9.60 17.17 2.74
N ALA A 208 10.71 16.71 2.15
CA ALA A 208 11.73 17.61 1.62
C ALA A 208 12.20 17.17 0.23
N TYR A 209 12.44 18.17 -0.63
CA TYR A 209 13.09 18.00 -1.93
C TYR A 209 13.84 19.28 -2.28
N ARG A 210 15.16 19.19 -2.43
CA ARG A 210 16.06 20.36 -2.59
C ARG A 210 15.92 21.37 -1.44
N GLU A 211 15.48 22.59 -1.74
CA GLU A 211 15.20 23.64 -0.74
C GLU A 211 13.76 23.59 -0.22
N ARG A 212 12.87 22.86 -0.91
CA ARG A 212 11.44 22.85 -0.60
C ARG A 212 11.19 21.90 0.55
N ARG A 213 10.40 22.36 1.52
CA ARG A 213 9.95 21.57 2.66
C ARG A 213 8.48 21.85 2.92
N THR A 214 7.75 20.81 3.31
CA THR A 214 6.43 20.97 3.91
C THR A 214 6.25 19.94 5.03
N CYS A 215 5.22 20.17 5.84
CA CYS A 215 4.77 19.25 6.85
C CYS A 215 3.29 18.97 6.59
N LEU A 216 2.92 17.70 6.58
CA LEU A 216 1.55 17.24 6.44
C LEU A 216 1.02 16.92 7.83
N GLU A 217 -0.10 17.55 8.20
CA GLU A 217 -0.68 17.49 9.55
C GLU A 217 -1.15 16.09 9.99
N ARG A 218 -1.16 15.11 9.09
CA ARG A 218 -1.67 13.75 9.35
C ARG A 218 -0.57 12.71 9.21
N VAL A 219 -0.45 11.83 10.21
CA VAL A 219 0.44 10.64 10.20
C VAL A 219 0.04 9.65 9.11
N ALA A 220 -1.27 9.45 8.91
CA ALA A 220 -1.79 8.66 7.80
C ALA A 220 -1.98 9.58 6.59
N LEU A 221 -1.17 9.37 5.56
CA LEU A 221 -1.24 10.16 4.34
C LEU A 221 -2.51 9.86 3.54
N CYS A 222 -3.04 8.65 3.64
CA CYS A 222 -4.32 8.27 3.06
C CYS A 222 -5.44 8.45 4.09
N SER A 223 -6.63 8.82 3.60
CA SER A 223 -7.81 9.10 4.42
C SER A 223 -9.04 8.28 4.02
N LEU A 224 -8.81 7.24 3.21
CA LEU A 224 -9.85 6.38 2.62
C LEU A 224 -10.86 7.20 1.82
N LYS A 225 -10.38 8.19 1.06
CA LYS A 225 -11.20 8.88 0.06
C LYS A 225 -11.53 7.92 -1.07
N GLU A 226 -12.69 8.10 -1.71
CA GLU A 226 -13.16 7.27 -2.81
C GLU A 226 -12.07 6.96 -3.85
N ARG A 227 -11.34 7.98 -4.33
CA ARG A 227 -10.24 7.80 -5.29
C ARG A 227 -9.11 6.89 -4.77
N GLU A 228 -8.70 7.06 -3.52
CA GLU A 228 -7.63 6.25 -2.89
C GLU A 228 -8.05 4.79 -2.76
N VAL A 229 -9.32 4.58 -2.39
CA VAL A 229 -9.93 3.26 -2.20
C VAL A 229 -10.08 2.55 -3.56
N ILE A 230 -10.57 3.24 -4.59
CA ILE A 230 -10.64 2.70 -5.96
C ILE A 230 -9.25 2.34 -6.48
N ASP A 231 -8.28 3.24 -6.39
CA ASP A 231 -6.93 2.98 -6.92
C ASP A 231 -6.22 1.82 -6.21
N PHE A 232 -6.42 1.70 -4.90
CA PHE A 232 -5.95 0.54 -4.16
C PHE A 232 -6.60 -0.74 -4.68
N ALA A 233 -7.93 -0.78 -4.81
CA ALA A 233 -8.63 -1.94 -5.32
C ALA A 233 -8.18 -2.31 -6.74
N ARG A 234 -8.00 -1.32 -7.63
CA ARG A 234 -7.50 -1.54 -8.99
C ARG A 234 -6.11 -2.16 -9.00
N ARG A 235 -5.19 -1.71 -8.13
CA ARG A 235 -3.85 -2.30 -8.01
C ARG A 235 -3.90 -3.76 -7.54
N GLU A 236 -4.66 -4.04 -6.49
CA GLU A 236 -4.76 -5.40 -5.95
C GLU A 236 -5.48 -6.34 -6.94
N VAL A 237 -6.52 -5.86 -7.63
CA VAL A 237 -7.18 -6.59 -8.71
C VAL A 237 -6.22 -6.83 -9.85
N ALA A 238 -5.49 -5.82 -10.36
CA ALA A 238 -4.56 -5.99 -11.48
C ALA A 238 -3.52 -7.09 -11.23
N ARG A 239 -3.05 -7.20 -9.98
CA ARG A 239 -2.08 -8.20 -9.53
C ARG A 239 -2.71 -9.60 -9.38
N THR A 240 -3.95 -9.69 -8.92
CA THR A 240 -4.62 -10.96 -8.62
C THR A 240 -5.55 -11.42 -9.73
N ILE A 241 -6.77 -10.86 -9.80
CA ILE A 241 -7.83 -11.25 -10.73
C ILE A 241 -7.58 -10.70 -12.14
N GLY A 242 -7.06 -9.50 -12.28
CA GLY A 242 -6.85 -8.80 -13.54
C GLY A 242 -7.95 -7.82 -13.91
N LEU A 243 -7.53 -6.68 -14.48
CA LEU A 243 -8.44 -5.59 -14.87
C LEU A 243 -9.34 -5.92 -16.06
N ASN A 244 -9.06 -6.99 -16.80
CA ASN A 244 -9.88 -7.42 -17.94
C ASN A 244 -11.04 -8.33 -17.54
N CYS A 245 -11.15 -8.69 -16.25
CA CYS A 245 -12.21 -9.52 -15.73
C CYS A 245 -13.57 -8.93 -16.11
N LYS A 246 -14.47 -9.79 -16.60
CA LYS A 246 -15.84 -9.41 -16.98
C LYS A 246 -16.86 -9.65 -15.88
N ALA A 247 -16.45 -10.16 -14.73
CA ALA A 247 -17.33 -10.37 -13.59
C ALA A 247 -17.63 -9.04 -12.89
N ARG A 248 -18.86 -8.90 -12.40
CA ARG A 248 -19.18 -7.91 -11.37
C ARG A 248 -18.76 -8.47 -10.01
N PHE A 249 -18.08 -7.68 -9.18
CA PHE A 249 -17.67 -8.14 -7.85
C PHE A 249 -17.43 -6.99 -6.88
N PHE A 250 -17.35 -7.33 -5.60
CA PHE A 250 -17.02 -6.42 -4.52
C PHE A 250 -15.69 -6.84 -3.89
N LEU A 251 -14.75 -5.90 -3.76
CA LEU A 251 -13.61 -6.02 -2.86
C LEU A 251 -13.91 -5.13 -1.66
N ALA A 252 -13.95 -5.70 -0.45
CA ALA A 252 -14.36 -5.00 0.77
C ALA A 252 -13.65 -5.59 2.00
N GLY A 253 -13.77 -4.93 3.15
CA GLY A 253 -13.27 -5.47 4.41
C GLY A 253 -11.86 -5.01 4.77
N GLY A 254 -11.11 -5.90 5.43
CA GLY A 254 -9.88 -5.55 6.13
C GLY A 254 -8.71 -5.14 5.24
N ALA A 255 -8.74 -5.50 3.95
CA ALA A 255 -7.67 -5.20 3.00
C ALA A 255 -7.38 -3.69 2.92
N PHE A 256 -8.39 -2.84 3.04
CA PHE A 256 -8.25 -1.38 2.93
C PHE A 256 -7.48 -0.74 4.09
N LYS A 257 -7.24 -1.45 5.20
CA LYS A 257 -6.29 -1.00 6.24
C LYS A 257 -4.89 -0.77 5.69
N SER A 258 -4.54 -1.42 4.58
CA SER A 258 -3.28 -1.24 3.87
C SER A 258 -3.04 0.22 3.47
N LEU A 259 -4.11 0.98 3.19
CA LEU A 259 -4.01 2.42 2.92
C LEU A 259 -3.58 3.22 4.18
N LEU A 260 -3.87 2.72 5.38
CA LEU A 260 -3.50 3.36 6.64
C LEU A 260 -2.15 2.87 7.17
N THR A 261 -1.82 1.59 6.98
CA THR A 261 -0.55 1.01 7.45
C THR A 261 0.60 1.19 6.45
N GLY A 262 0.29 1.37 5.17
CA GLY A 262 1.27 1.31 4.08
C GLY A 262 1.73 -0.12 3.76
N ARG A 263 1.27 -1.13 4.51
CA ARG A 263 1.65 -2.53 4.29
C ARG A 263 0.69 -3.15 3.26
N PRO A 264 1.19 -3.94 2.29
CA PRO A 264 0.32 -4.62 1.35
C PRO A 264 -0.62 -5.60 2.08
N PRO A 265 -1.85 -5.81 1.60
CA PRO A 265 -2.74 -6.81 2.17
C PRO A 265 -2.17 -8.21 1.90
N ARG A 266 -2.40 -9.13 2.84
CA ARG A 266 -2.20 -10.56 2.58
C ARG A 266 -3.47 -11.14 1.96
N ASP A 267 -4.59 -10.90 2.60
CA ASP A 267 -5.89 -11.47 2.24
C ASP A 267 -6.77 -10.41 1.56
N LEU A 268 -7.46 -10.83 0.49
CA LEU A 268 -8.41 -10.04 -0.28
C LEU A 268 -9.76 -10.75 -0.26
N ASP A 269 -10.74 -10.17 0.44
CA ASP A 269 -12.09 -10.70 0.44
C ASP A 269 -12.84 -10.22 -0.82
N VAL A 270 -13.16 -11.14 -1.73
CA VAL A 270 -13.82 -10.83 -3.00
C VAL A 270 -15.18 -11.52 -3.05
N TRP A 271 -16.25 -10.73 -3.13
CA TRP A 271 -17.62 -11.23 -3.19
C TRP A 271 -18.21 -11.08 -4.58
N ALA A 272 -18.74 -12.17 -5.11
CA ALA A 272 -19.57 -12.17 -6.29
C ALA A 272 -21.04 -11.89 -5.92
N PRO A 273 -21.78 -11.03 -6.66
CA PRO A 273 -23.20 -10.80 -6.44
C PRO A 273 -24.09 -11.87 -7.11
N SER A 274 -23.49 -12.81 -7.85
CA SER A 274 -24.21 -13.92 -8.51
C SER A 274 -23.32 -15.15 -8.66
N SER A 275 -23.93 -16.33 -8.87
CA SER A 275 -23.18 -17.56 -9.13
C SER A 275 -22.40 -17.50 -10.44
N GLN A 276 -22.92 -16.77 -11.44
CA GLN A 276 -22.24 -16.56 -12.71
C GLN A 276 -20.97 -15.73 -12.54
N ASP A 277 -21.05 -14.61 -11.82
CA ASP A 277 -19.89 -13.77 -11.52
C ASP A 277 -18.85 -14.54 -10.69
N ARG A 278 -19.30 -15.36 -9.74
CA ARG A 278 -18.42 -16.21 -8.93
C ARG A 278 -17.62 -17.17 -9.80
N GLU A 279 -18.30 -17.83 -10.73
CA GLU A 279 -17.66 -18.77 -11.64
C GLU A 279 -16.68 -18.06 -12.59
N MET A 280 -17.02 -16.86 -13.07
CA MET A 280 -16.10 -16.04 -13.85
C MET A 280 -14.84 -15.64 -13.07
N LEU A 281 -14.99 -15.22 -11.81
CA LEU A 281 -13.86 -14.88 -10.93
C LEU A 281 -12.95 -16.09 -10.70
N ARG A 282 -13.54 -17.25 -10.41
CA ARG A 282 -12.82 -18.51 -10.25
C ARG A 282 -12.01 -18.81 -11.50
N ASN A 283 -12.64 -18.78 -12.68
CA ASN A 283 -11.96 -19.09 -13.95
C ASN A 283 -10.84 -18.09 -14.27
N GLU A 284 -11.02 -16.81 -13.95
CA GLU A 284 -9.99 -15.79 -14.13
C GLU A 284 -8.79 -16.00 -13.19
N LEU A 285 -9.03 -16.31 -11.91
CA LEU A 285 -7.95 -16.65 -10.97
C LEU A 285 -7.16 -17.88 -11.45
N MET A 286 -7.86 -18.93 -11.87
CA MET A 286 -7.22 -20.15 -12.38
C MET A 286 -6.45 -19.93 -13.68
N SER A 287 -6.98 -19.13 -14.62
CA SER A 287 -6.31 -18.84 -15.89
C SER A 287 -5.01 -18.05 -15.70
N ARG A 288 -4.92 -17.29 -14.60
CA ARG A 288 -3.74 -16.55 -14.17
C ARG A 288 -2.77 -17.35 -13.31
N GLY A 289 -3.05 -18.64 -13.10
CA GLY A 289 -2.16 -19.55 -12.39
C GLY A 289 -2.30 -19.50 -10.87
N ALA A 290 -3.43 -19.02 -10.33
CA ALA A 290 -3.67 -19.08 -8.90
C ALA A 290 -3.75 -20.54 -8.40
N HIS A 291 -3.25 -20.78 -7.20
CA HIS A 291 -3.28 -22.08 -6.54
C HIS A 291 -4.41 -22.14 -5.53
N ILE A 292 -5.25 -23.18 -5.60
CA ILE A 292 -6.31 -23.40 -4.62
C ILE A 292 -5.68 -23.88 -3.31
N LEU A 293 -5.99 -23.20 -2.21
CA LEU A 293 -5.61 -23.59 -0.86
C LEU A 293 -6.60 -24.60 -0.28
N GLU A 294 -6.30 -25.16 0.90
CA GLU A 294 -7.21 -26.09 1.59
C GLU A 294 -8.64 -25.54 1.68
N GLU A 295 -9.61 -26.42 1.47
CA GLU A 295 -11.03 -26.08 1.42
C GLU A 295 -11.49 -25.47 2.75
N ARG A 296 -12.08 -24.28 2.68
CA ARG A 296 -12.64 -23.61 3.87
C ARG A 296 -14.15 -23.75 3.86
N PRO A 297 -14.81 -23.86 5.03
CA PRO A 297 -16.25 -24.14 5.09
C PRO A 297 -17.16 -23.13 4.39
N PHE A 298 -16.70 -21.89 4.22
CA PHE A 298 -17.52 -20.78 3.74
C PHE A 298 -16.98 -20.10 2.47
N ALA A 299 -15.79 -20.49 2.01
CA ALA A 299 -15.11 -19.85 0.90
C ALA A 299 -14.09 -20.77 0.25
N GLU A 300 -13.79 -20.51 -1.02
CA GLU A 300 -12.57 -21.00 -1.65
C GLU A 300 -11.48 -19.95 -1.49
N ALA A 301 -10.26 -20.38 -1.21
CA ALA A 301 -9.12 -19.48 -1.07
C ALA A 301 -8.10 -19.78 -2.17
N PHE A 302 -7.64 -18.74 -2.85
CA PHE A 302 -6.69 -18.83 -3.97
C PHE A 302 -5.42 -18.06 -3.64
N GLU A 303 -4.25 -18.68 -3.73
CA GLU A 303 -2.96 -18.00 -3.62
C GLU A 303 -2.46 -17.55 -5.00
N ILE A 304 -2.10 -16.26 -5.12
CA ILE A 304 -1.50 -15.69 -6.34
C ILE A 304 -0.62 -14.49 -5.97
N ASP A 305 0.63 -14.45 -6.45
CA ASP A 305 1.59 -13.36 -6.23
C ASP A 305 1.77 -12.90 -4.77
N GLY A 306 1.68 -13.86 -3.83
CA GLY A 306 1.76 -13.61 -2.39
C GLY A 306 0.52 -12.97 -1.79
N ARG A 307 -0.63 -13.06 -2.49
CA ARG A 307 -1.96 -12.71 -1.99
C ARG A 307 -2.80 -13.96 -1.84
N VAL A 308 -3.70 -13.94 -0.87
CA VAL A 308 -4.79 -14.91 -0.74
C VAL A 308 -6.07 -14.20 -1.13
N VAL A 309 -6.71 -14.64 -2.21
CA VAL A 309 -8.04 -14.16 -2.61
C VAL A 309 -9.07 -15.12 -2.05
N GLU A 310 -9.89 -14.64 -1.13
CA GLU A 310 -11.01 -15.39 -0.58
C GLU A 310 -12.27 -15.13 -1.40
N LEU A 311 -12.86 -16.19 -1.93
CA LEU A 311 -14.07 -16.18 -2.75
C LEU A 311 -15.19 -16.97 -2.06
N PRO A 312 -16.03 -16.31 -1.24
CA PRO A 312 -17.12 -16.96 -0.50
C PRO A 312 -18.07 -17.74 -1.40
N HIS A 313 -18.63 -18.84 -0.89
CA HIS A 313 -19.64 -19.62 -1.61
C HIS A 313 -20.97 -18.85 -1.72
N ALA A 314 -21.27 -18.01 -0.72
CA ALA A 314 -22.47 -17.21 -0.69
C ALA A 314 -22.35 -15.97 -1.61
N VAL A 315 -23.33 -15.82 -2.51
CA VAL A 315 -23.38 -14.73 -3.50
C VAL A 315 -24.28 -13.56 -3.10
N ALA A 316 -24.93 -13.66 -1.93
CA ALA A 316 -25.73 -12.58 -1.35
C ALA A 316 -24.94 -11.81 -0.28
N PRO A 317 -25.11 -10.48 -0.15
CA PRO A 317 -26.06 -9.64 -0.89
C PRO A 317 -25.55 -9.20 -2.27
N THR A 318 -26.45 -8.66 -3.09
CA THR A 318 -26.20 -8.31 -4.51
C THR A 318 -25.77 -6.84 -4.72
N THR A 319 -25.66 -6.07 -3.62
CA THR A 319 -25.18 -4.69 -3.60
C THR A 319 -24.02 -4.54 -2.62
N LEU A 320 -23.12 -3.59 -2.91
CA LEU A 320 -21.98 -3.30 -2.07
C LEU A 320 -22.43 -2.73 -0.72
N GLU A 321 -23.43 -1.86 -0.70
CA GLU A 321 -23.97 -1.23 0.50
C GLU A 321 -24.52 -2.25 1.49
N GLU A 322 -25.33 -3.21 1.02
CA GLU A 322 -25.83 -4.29 1.86
C GLU A 322 -24.69 -5.20 2.36
N ARG A 323 -23.63 -5.38 1.55
CA ARG A 323 -22.45 -6.14 1.99
C ARG A 323 -21.74 -5.39 3.10
N LEU A 324 -21.53 -4.08 2.95
CA LEU A 324 -20.86 -3.24 3.94
C LEU A 324 -21.66 -3.12 5.23
N ALA A 325 -22.99 -3.10 5.14
CA ALA A 325 -23.89 -3.11 6.30
C ALA A 325 -23.80 -4.38 7.15
N ARG A 326 -23.18 -5.45 6.64
CA ARG A 326 -22.93 -6.68 7.39
C ARG A 326 -21.58 -6.70 8.11
N PHE A 327 -20.74 -5.67 8.02
CA PHE A 327 -19.52 -5.61 8.82
C PHE A 327 -19.81 -5.05 10.23
N ASP A 328 -19.06 -5.54 11.20
CA ASP A 328 -19.20 -5.10 12.60
C ASP A 328 -18.16 -4.02 12.99
N ILE A 329 -17.08 -3.86 12.22
CA ILE A 329 -15.99 -2.91 12.51
C ILE A 329 -16.03 -1.80 11.47
N ALA A 330 -16.04 -0.55 11.92
CA ALA A 330 -16.11 0.62 11.05
C ALA A 330 -15.02 0.60 9.97
N LEU A 331 -13.76 0.38 10.33
CA LEU A 331 -12.63 0.29 9.37
C LEU A 331 -12.69 -0.90 8.40
N SER A 332 -13.61 -1.84 8.58
CA SER A 332 -13.88 -2.90 7.60
C SER A 332 -15.06 -2.56 6.68
N ALA A 333 -15.84 -1.52 6.99
CA ALA A 333 -16.97 -1.07 6.19
C ALA A 333 -16.53 -0.12 5.07
N VAL A 334 -15.55 -0.61 4.30
CA VAL A 334 -14.94 0.04 3.15
C VAL A 334 -14.94 -0.98 2.04
N GLY A 335 -15.36 -0.58 0.84
CA GLY A 335 -15.29 -1.47 -0.30
C GLY A 335 -15.40 -0.76 -1.63
N VAL A 336 -15.11 -1.52 -2.67
CA VAL A 336 -15.16 -1.12 -4.07
C VAL A 336 -15.93 -2.16 -4.84
N GLU A 337 -16.82 -1.68 -5.68
CA GLU A 337 -17.52 -2.46 -6.68
C GLU A 337 -16.81 -2.30 -8.02
N HIS A 338 -16.44 -3.44 -8.62
CA HIS A 338 -16.05 -3.53 -10.01
C HIS A 338 -17.27 -3.91 -10.85
N GLN A 339 -17.46 -3.21 -11.97
CA GLN A 339 -18.42 -3.55 -13.00
C GLN A 339 -17.72 -3.77 -14.35
N PRO A 340 -18.28 -4.60 -15.24
CA PRO A 340 -17.70 -4.87 -16.55
C PRO A 340 -17.39 -3.57 -17.31
N GLY A 341 -16.23 -3.51 -17.95
CA GLY A 341 -15.79 -2.32 -18.69
C GLY A 341 -14.92 -1.34 -17.90
N ASP A 342 -14.20 -1.82 -16.87
CA ASP A 342 -13.28 -1.00 -16.05
C ASP A 342 -14.03 0.14 -15.34
N GLN A 343 -15.27 -0.12 -14.92
CA GLN A 343 -16.10 0.80 -14.13
C GLN A 343 -15.98 0.46 -12.65
N TRP A 344 -15.75 1.48 -11.83
CA TRP A 344 -15.44 1.33 -10.41
C TRP A 344 -16.23 2.33 -9.58
N ARG A 345 -16.71 1.87 -8.42
CA ARG A 345 -17.40 2.71 -7.43
C ARG A 345 -16.96 2.30 -6.04
N ALA A 346 -16.56 3.24 -5.20
CA ALA A 346 -16.29 2.95 -3.79
C ALA A 346 -17.48 3.32 -2.91
N VAL A 347 -17.59 2.60 -1.79
CA VAL A 347 -18.45 2.98 -0.67
C VAL A 347 -17.60 2.94 0.59
N VAL A 348 -17.62 4.03 1.33
CA VAL A 348 -16.90 4.20 2.60
C VAL A 348 -17.91 4.62 3.64
N ALA A 349 -18.14 3.78 4.65
CA ALA A 349 -19.12 4.09 5.69
C ALA A 349 -18.68 5.34 6.48
N PRO A 350 -19.58 6.28 6.83
CA PRO A 350 -19.20 7.53 7.52
C PRO A 350 -18.40 7.32 8.82
N ARG A 351 -18.72 6.26 9.57
CA ARG A 351 -18.05 5.91 10.84
C ARG A 351 -16.58 5.53 10.66
N VAL A 352 -16.14 5.19 9.43
CA VAL A 352 -14.72 4.97 9.07
C VAL A 352 -13.91 6.24 9.31
N HIS A 353 -14.39 7.39 8.87
CA HIS A 353 -13.66 8.65 9.00
C HIS A 353 -13.56 9.07 10.47
N THR A 354 -14.64 8.90 11.24
CA THR A 354 -14.60 9.12 12.70
C THR A 354 -13.58 8.23 13.40
N SER A 355 -13.49 6.96 12.98
CA SER A 355 -12.49 6.01 13.50
C SER A 355 -11.06 6.45 13.21
N ILE A 356 -10.79 6.96 12.01
CA ILE A 356 -9.48 7.52 11.64
C ILE A 356 -9.17 8.80 12.42
N GLU A 357 -10.11 9.74 12.46
CA GLU A 357 -9.94 11.04 13.13
C GLU A 357 -9.66 10.90 14.61
N ARG A 358 -10.37 9.99 15.29
CA ARG A 358 -10.19 9.72 16.73
C ARG A 358 -9.06 8.76 17.04
N ARG A 359 -8.49 8.10 16.01
CA ARG A 359 -7.55 6.98 16.16
C ARG A 359 -8.11 5.89 17.09
N GLU A 360 -9.37 5.53 16.87
CA GLU A 360 -10.12 4.56 17.67
C GLU A 360 -10.71 3.48 16.78
N ILE A 361 -10.70 2.22 17.18
CA ILE A 361 -11.38 1.13 16.46
C ILE A 361 -12.87 1.10 16.85
N LEU A 362 -13.70 1.74 16.03
CA LEU A 362 -15.14 1.83 16.26
C LEU A 362 -15.89 0.61 15.71
N LEU A 363 -16.95 0.18 16.40
CA LEU A 363 -17.92 -0.79 15.90
C LEU A 363 -18.93 -0.14 14.95
N LEU A 364 -19.67 -0.93 14.19
CA LEU A 364 -20.93 -0.55 13.55
C LEU A 364 -22.07 -1.09 14.40
N GLU A 365 -23.01 -0.24 14.78
CA GLU A 365 -24.10 -0.62 15.69
C GLU A 365 -25.45 -0.57 14.96
N PRO A 366 -26.34 -1.55 15.18
CA PRO A 366 -26.11 -2.78 15.95
C PRO A 366 -25.16 -3.76 15.24
N LEU A 367 -24.51 -4.68 15.97
CA LEU A 367 -23.66 -5.72 15.37
C LEU A 367 -24.47 -6.66 14.49
N ALA A 368 -24.28 -6.57 13.18
CA ALA A 368 -24.96 -7.41 12.21
C ALA A 368 -24.61 -8.89 12.40
N ASN A 369 -23.35 -9.19 12.74
CA ASN A 369 -22.88 -10.55 13.00
C ASN A 369 -22.69 -10.83 14.50
N TRP A 370 -23.63 -10.39 15.35
CA TRP A 370 -23.54 -10.57 16.81
C TRP A 370 -23.22 -12.02 17.26
N LYS A 371 -23.60 -13.05 16.50
CA LYS A 371 -23.24 -14.45 16.79
C LYS A 371 -21.73 -14.75 16.69
N TYR A 372 -20.98 -13.85 16.07
CA TYR A 372 -19.52 -13.85 15.94
C TYR A 372 -18.88 -12.72 16.76
N ALA A 373 -19.59 -12.13 17.74
CA ALA A 373 -19.10 -10.97 18.48
C ALA A 373 -17.72 -11.19 19.14
N LEU A 374 -17.41 -12.42 19.60
CA LEU A 374 -16.09 -12.76 20.14
C LEU A 374 -14.97 -12.64 19.08
N ALA A 375 -15.24 -13.04 17.83
CA ALA A 375 -14.30 -12.85 16.73
C ALA A 375 -14.19 -11.37 16.35
N THR A 376 -15.29 -10.63 16.44
CA THR A 376 -15.28 -9.16 16.30
C THR A 376 -14.40 -8.51 17.37
N LEU A 377 -14.47 -8.94 18.64
CA LEU A 377 -13.61 -8.42 19.71
C LEU A 377 -12.12 -8.66 19.43
N GLU A 378 -11.74 -9.88 19.05
CA GLU A 378 -10.35 -10.18 18.67
C GLU A 378 -9.90 -9.27 17.52
N ARG A 379 -10.73 -9.12 16.48
CA ARG A 379 -10.40 -8.26 15.33
C ARG A 379 -10.27 -6.80 15.71
N VAL A 380 -11.11 -6.29 16.63
CA VAL A 380 -11.02 -4.92 17.13
C VAL A 380 -9.69 -4.69 17.83
N ARG A 381 -9.30 -5.59 18.73
CA ARG A 381 -8.01 -5.52 19.46
C ARG A 381 -6.81 -5.66 18.51
N ARG A 382 -6.89 -6.57 17.55
CA ARG A 382 -5.87 -6.74 16.51
C ARG A 382 -5.72 -5.50 15.63
N TYR A 383 -6.82 -4.91 15.21
CA TYR A 383 -6.77 -3.69 14.39
C TYR A 383 -6.16 -2.52 15.19
N ALA A 384 -6.46 -2.43 16.49
CA ALA A 384 -5.87 -1.43 17.36
C ALA A 384 -4.35 -1.57 17.45
N ASP A 385 -3.85 -2.79 17.66
CA ASP A 385 -2.42 -3.10 17.68
C ASP A 385 -1.74 -2.76 16.34
N GLU A 386 -2.27 -3.28 15.23
CA GLU A 386 -1.69 -3.07 13.88
C GLU A 386 -1.63 -1.59 13.46
N LEU A 387 -2.57 -0.78 13.91
CA LEU A 387 -2.69 0.64 13.53
C LEU A 387 -2.13 1.60 14.59
N GLY A 388 -1.81 1.12 15.80
CA GLY A 388 -1.54 1.97 16.96
C GLY A 388 -2.73 2.87 17.29
N TYR A 389 -3.95 2.32 17.24
CA TYR A 389 -5.22 2.97 17.57
C TYR A 389 -5.70 2.47 18.94
N ALA A 390 -6.55 3.24 19.62
CA ALA A 390 -7.20 2.80 20.85
C ALA A 390 -8.42 1.90 20.56
N VAL A 391 -8.72 0.99 21.47
CA VAL A 391 -10.04 0.34 21.53
C VAL A 391 -10.90 1.10 22.54
N PRO A 392 -12.01 1.73 22.14
CA PRO A 392 -12.90 2.38 23.10
C PRO A 392 -13.50 1.37 24.07
N ALA A 393 -13.54 1.71 25.36
CA ALA A 393 -14.17 0.86 26.39
C ALA A 393 -15.63 0.55 26.08
N SER A 394 -16.34 1.46 25.41
CA SER A 394 -17.72 1.26 24.94
C SER A 394 -17.83 0.16 23.88
N ALA A 395 -16.84 0.02 23.00
CA ALA A 395 -16.83 -1.02 21.98
C ALA A 395 -16.70 -2.42 22.60
N GLU A 396 -15.75 -2.60 23.53
CA GLU A 396 -15.62 -3.88 24.24
C GLU A 396 -16.84 -4.19 25.10
N SER A 397 -17.35 -3.17 25.81
CA SER A 397 -18.54 -3.33 26.66
C SER A 397 -19.77 -3.76 25.85
N GLU A 398 -19.94 -3.26 24.63
CA GLU A 398 -21.05 -3.63 23.76
C GLU A 398 -20.96 -5.10 23.33
N VAL A 399 -19.78 -5.57 22.92
CA VAL A 399 -19.56 -6.98 22.59
C VAL A 399 -19.86 -7.88 23.79
N TRP A 400 -19.35 -7.51 24.97
CA TRP A 400 -19.59 -8.28 26.18
C TRP A 400 -21.05 -8.25 26.62
N ARG A 401 -21.73 -7.11 26.52
CA ARG A 401 -23.16 -6.98 26.79
C ARG A 401 -23.98 -7.92 25.90
N ILE A 402 -23.65 -8.00 24.62
CA ILE A 402 -24.30 -8.92 23.67
C ILE A 402 -24.08 -10.37 24.10
N PHE A 403 -22.83 -10.76 24.40
CA PHE A 403 -22.49 -12.11 24.83
C PHE A 403 -23.21 -12.48 26.15
N ASP A 404 -23.12 -11.63 27.17
CA ASP A 404 -23.67 -11.86 28.50
C ASP A 404 -25.20 -12.02 28.48
N ALA A 405 -25.88 -11.28 27.59
CA ALA A 405 -27.33 -11.33 27.43
C ALA A 405 -27.84 -12.63 26.78
N GLN A 406 -26.96 -13.45 26.20
CA GLN A 406 -27.39 -14.69 25.53
C GLN A 406 -27.65 -15.84 26.52
N PRO A 407 -28.58 -16.76 26.20
CA PRO A 407 -28.72 -18.03 26.90
C PRO A 407 -27.43 -18.88 26.84
N ALA A 408 -27.27 -19.81 27.78
CA ALA A 408 -26.07 -20.64 27.90
C ALA A 408 -25.73 -21.43 26.61
N GLU A 409 -26.74 -22.02 25.96
CA GLU A 409 -26.58 -22.73 24.67
C GLU A 409 -26.01 -21.79 23.59
N MET A 410 -26.54 -20.58 23.50
CA MET A 410 -26.09 -19.58 22.53
C MET A 410 -24.67 -19.09 22.84
N LYS A 411 -24.32 -18.89 24.12
CA LYS A 411 -22.95 -18.57 24.53
C LYS A 411 -21.98 -19.66 24.09
N HIS A 412 -22.33 -20.93 24.31
CA HIS A 412 -21.51 -22.06 23.86
C HIS A 412 -21.28 -22.04 22.34
N GLY A 413 -22.36 -21.86 21.57
CA GLY A 413 -22.29 -21.74 20.12
C GLY A 413 -21.53 -20.51 19.59
N MET A 414 -21.39 -19.44 20.39
CA MET A 414 -20.51 -18.30 20.08
C MET A 414 -19.04 -18.66 20.31
N VAL A 415 -18.72 -19.40 21.39
CA VAL A 415 -17.36 -19.86 21.69
C VAL A 415 -16.86 -20.85 20.64
N GLU A 416 -17.68 -21.84 20.27
CA GLU A 416 -17.31 -22.81 19.23
C GLU A 416 -17.05 -22.14 17.88
N ARG A 417 -17.83 -21.11 17.53
CA ARG A 417 -17.62 -20.33 16.31
C ARG A 417 -16.34 -19.53 16.35
N TYR A 418 -16.05 -18.91 17.50
CA TYR A 418 -14.80 -18.20 17.71
C TYR A 418 -13.59 -19.14 17.54
N GLN A 419 -13.60 -20.32 18.17
CA GLN A 419 -12.52 -21.30 18.04
C GLN A 419 -12.31 -21.78 16.60
N ARG A 420 -13.37 -21.81 15.79
CA ARG A 420 -13.29 -22.21 14.36
C ARG A 420 -12.86 -21.08 13.43
N ALA A 421 -13.21 -19.83 13.74
CA ALA A 421 -13.09 -18.70 12.80
C ALA A 421 -12.00 -17.68 13.18
N ALA A 422 -11.53 -17.67 14.42
CA ALA A 422 -10.57 -16.70 14.93
C ALA A 422 -9.17 -17.29 15.05
N SER A 423 -8.17 -16.42 15.20
CA SER A 423 -6.77 -16.82 15.32
C SER A 423 -6.41 -17.29 16.74
N GLY A 424 -7.32 -17.11 17.71
CA GLY A 424 -7.15 -17.57 19.09
C GLY A 424 -6.28 -16.65 19.95
N GLY A 425 -6.32 -15.33 19.67
CA GLY A 425 -5.45 -14.33 20.32
C GLY A 425 -6.17 -13.33 21.21
N TYR A 426 -5.40 -12.36 21.73
CA TYR A 426 -5.90 -11.17 22.43
C TYR A 426 -6.77 -11.43 23.67
N GLY A 427 -6.53 -12.54 24.38
CA GLY A 427 -7.12 -12.79 25.71
C GLY A 427 -8.61 -13.12 25.72
N VAL A 428 -9.23 -13.34 24.55
CA VAL A 428 -10.70 -13.47 24.43
C VAL A 428 -11.22 -14.71 25.16
N LEU A 429 -10.55 -15.87 25.02
CA LEU A 429 -10.98 -17.10 25.69
C LEU A 429 -10.77 -17.05 27.19
N GLU A 430 -9.71 -16.40 27.66
CA GLU A 430 -9.43 -16.21 29.08
C GLU A 430 -10.51 -15.34 29.74
N GLU A 431 -11.00 -14.32 29.06
CA GLU A 431 -12.12 -13.49 29.53
C GLU A 431 -13.46 -14.24 29.48
N VAL A 432 -13.72 -14.99 28.41
CA VAL A 432 -14.89 -15.88 28.33
C VAL A 432 -14.90 -16.87 29.51
N ALA A 433 -13.76 -17.50 29.79
CA ALA A 433 -13.63 -18.47 30.88
C ALA A 433 -13.89 -17.83 32.26
N ARG A 434 -13.56 -16.55 32.46
CA ARG A 434 -13.89 -15.83 33.70
C ARG A 434 -15.38 -15.49 33.80
N ARG A 435 -16.05 -15.23 32.68
CA ARG A 435 -17.48 -14.84 32.63
C ARG A 435 -18.45 -16.03 32.72
N LEU A 436 -17.99 -17.23 32.37
CA LEU A 436 -18.77 -18.47 32.47
C LEU A 436 -18.61 -19.20 33.82
N ARG A 437 -17.70 -18.72 34.68
CA ARG A 437 -17.63 -19.10 36.09
C ARG A 437 -18.65 -18.30 36.88
#